data_AF-A0A9E0AU44-F1
#
_entry.id   AF-A0A9E0AU44-F1
#
_cell.length_a   1.000
_cell.length_b   1.000
_cell.length_c   1.000
_cell.angle_alpha   90.00
_cell.angle_beta   90.00
_cell.angle_gamma   90.00
#
_symmetry.space_group_name_H-M   'P 1'
#
loop_
_entity.id
_entity.type
_entity.pdbx_description
1 polymer ?
#
loop_
_entity_poly.entity_id
_entity_poly.type
_entity_poly.pdbx_seq_one_letter_code
_entity_poly.pdbx_strand_id
1 'polypeptide(L)'
;PKADKMELIIQKAVELGAYSVVPVAMKRSVVKLDAKKAKAKVERWNGIALSAAKQSKRSIQPEVTEVMTFKQALEYAGKLDKLLLPYECAEGMEKTRKVIEEIGHGESVGIFIGPEGGFDRSELDEAVNAGCEIITLGKRILRTETAGMMLLSVLMYNMEE
;
A
#
# COMPACT_ATOMS: atom_id res chain seq x y z
N PRO A 1 -5.35 -3.84 -8.91
CA PRO A 1 -6.29 -4.97 -8.82
C PRO A 1 -7.48 -4.80 -9.79
N LYS A 2 -8.23 -5.87 -10.07
CA LYS A 2 -9.43 -5.81 -10.93
C LYS A 2 -10.57 -5.02 -10.28
N ALA A 3 -11.22 -4.14 -11.05
CA ALA A 3 -12.51 -3.49 -10.75
C ALA A 3 -12.65 -2.96 -9.29
N ASP A 4 -13.78 -3.25 -8.65
CA ASP A 4 -14.24 -2.72 -7.35
C ASP A 4 -13.31 -3.03 -6.17
N LYS A 5 -12.33 -3.92 -6.35
CA LYS A 5 -11.32 -4.21 -5.32
C LYS A 5 -10.54 -2.97 -4.91
N MET A 6 -10.23 -2.08 -5.85
CA MET A 6 -9.51 -0.85 -5.52
C MET A 6 -10.35 0.04 -4.60
N GLU A 7 -11.67 0.10 -4.83
CA GLU A 7 -12.60 0.88 -4.01
C GLU A 7 -12.66 0.34 -2.58
N LEU A 8 -12.73 -1.00 -2.43
CA LEU A 8 -12.66 -1.66 -1.14
C LEU A 8 -11.32 -1.40 -0.42
N ILE A 9 -10.20 -1.50 -1.13
CA ILE A 9 -8.87 -1.23 -0.58
C ILE A 9 -8.79 0.20 -0.06
N ILE A 10 -9.23 1.18 -0.85
CA ILE A 10 -9.20 2.59 -0.43
C ILE A 10 -10.10 2.80 0.78
N GLN A 11 -11.34 2.30 0.74
CA GLN A 11 -12.26 2.42 1.87
C GLN A 11 -11.63 1.87 3.16
N LYS A 12 -11.10 0.65 3.13
CA LYS A 12 -10.54 0.00 4.32
C LYS A 12 -9.19 0.54 4.73
N ALA A 13 -8.34 0.95 3.79
CA ALA A 13 -7.09 1.62 4.12
C ALA A 13 -7.36 2.93 4.87
N VAL A 14 -8.37 3.69 4.44
CA VAL A 14 -8.78 4.92 5.13
C VAL A 14 -9.35 4.63 6.51
N GLU A 15 -10.21 3.62 6.66
CA GLU A 15 -10.72 3.18 7.97
C GLU A 15 -9.60 2.73 8.92
N LEU A 16 -8.56 2.08 8.38
CA LEU A 16 -7.37 1.60 9.11
C LEU A 16 -6.25 2.65 9.24
N GLY A 17 -6.58 3.93 9.09
CA GLY A 17 -5.66 5.02 9.42
C GLY A 17 -4.66 5.45 8.34
N ALA A 18 -4.70 4.90 7.13
CA ALA A 18 -3.75 5.28 6.06
C ALA A 18 -3.75 6.81 5.80
N TYR A 19 -2.58 7.43 5.72
CA TYR A 19 -2.47 8.89 5.48
C TYR A 19 -2.77 9.27 4.02
N SER A 20 -2.35 8.44 3.08
CA SER A 20 -2.62 8.58 1.65
C SER A 20 -2.63 7.21 0.98
N VAL A 21 -3.18 7.14 -0.24
CA VAL A 21 -3.16 5.94 -1.07
C VAL A 21 -2.59 6.30 -2.44
N VAL A 22 -1.54 5.60 -2.86
CA VAL A 22 -0.88 5.81 -4.16
C VAL A 22 -1.24 4.67 -5.10
N PRO A 23 -2.08 4.90 -6.13
CA PRO A 23 -2.34 3.87 -7.14
C PRO A 23 -1.12 3.68 -8.04
N VAL A 24 -0.64 2.44 -8.18
CA VAL A 24 0.57 2.14 -8.97
C VAL A 24 0.25 1.24 -10.17
N ALA A 25 0.73 1.65 -11.34
CA ALA A 25 0.71 0.85 -12.55
C ALA A 25 1.94 -0.08 -12.58
N MET A 26 1.72 -1.36 -12.28
CA MET A 26 2.75 -2.41 -12.22
C MET A 26 2.68 -3.34 -13.45
N LYS A 27 3.78 -4.02 -13.76
CA LYS A 27 3.91 -4.88 -14.96
C LYS A 27 2.86 -5.97 -15.03
N ARG A 28 2.52 -6.56 -13.88
CA ARG A 28 1.55 -7.66 -13.77
C ARG A 28 0.14 -7.20 -13.37
N SER A 29 -0.13 -5.90 -13.45
CA SER A 29 -1.48 -5.38 -13.27
C SER A 29 -2.37 -5.75 -14.44
N VAL A 30 -3.52 -6.37 -14.15
CA VAL A 30 -4.49 -6.79 -15.18
C VAL A 30 -5.18 -5.60 -15.84
N VAL A 31 -5.24 -4.46 -15.16
CA VAL A 31 -5.91 -3.25 -15.65
C VAL A 31 -4.87 -2.26 -16.15
N LYS A 32 -4.86 -1.98 -17.45
CA LYS A 32 -4.14 -0.85 -18.04
C LYS A 32 -5.12 0.31 -18.20
N LEU A 33 -4.86 1.41 -17.50
CA LEU A 33 -5.68 2.62 -17.57
C LEU A 33 -5.11 3.57 -18.61
N ASP A 34 -5.95 4.07 -19.52
CA ASP A 34 -5.61 5.26 -20.28
C ASP A 34 -5.70 6.51 -19.39
N ALA A 35 -4.99 7.58 -19.75
CA ALA A 35 -4.87 8.78 -18.92
C ALA A 35 -6.23 9.43 -18.59
N LYS A 36 -7.20 9.37 -19.51
CA LYS A 36 -8.53 9.96 -19.31
C LYS A 36 -9.35 9.14 -18.30
N LYS A 37 -9.34 7.81 -18.42
CA LYS A 37 -9.98 6.89 -17.48
C LYS A 37 -9.29 6.89 -16.12
N ALA A 38 -7.98 7.08 -16.07
CA ALA A 38 -7.23 7.19 -14.82
C ALA A 38 -7.72 8.38 -13.98
N LYS A 39 -7.85 9.57 -14.58
CA LYS A 39 -8.33 10.77 -13.87
C LYS A 39 -9.75 10.60 -13.31
N ALA A 40 -10.68 10.11 -14.12
CA ALA A 40 -12.06 9.87 -13.67
C ALA A 40 -12.14 8.84 -12.53
N LYS A 41 -11.26 7.83 -12.53
CA LYS A 41 -11.16 6.87 -11.42
C LYS A 41 -10.58 7.48 -10.16
N VAL A 42 -9.51 8.27 -10.28
CA VAL A 42 -8.89 8.96 -9.14
C VAL A 42 -9.88 9.92 -8.47
N GLU A 43 -10.69 10.64 -9.26
CA GLU A 43 -11.75 11.50 -8.72
C GLU A 43 -12.78 10.68 -7.92
N ARG A 44 -13.27 9.57 -8.48
CA ARG A 44 -14.18 8.64 -7.79
C ARG A 44 -13.56 8.07 -6.51
N TRP A 45 -12.29 7.69 -6.56
CA TRP A 45 -11.54 7.15 -5.42
C TRP A 45 -11.36 8.16 -4.30
N ASN A 46 -11.10 9.42 -4.61
CA ASN A 46 -11.07 10.49 -3.62
C ASN A 46 -12.44 10.70 -2.96
N GLY A 47 -13.54 10.53 -3.70
CA GLY A 47 -14.89 10.54 -3.14
C GLY A 47 -15.12 9.41 -2.13
N ILE A 48 -14.62 8.21 -2.41
CA ILE A 48 -14.67 7.06 -1.48
C ILE A 48 -13.82 7.31 -0.24
N ALA A 49 -12.61 7.83 -0.42
CA ALA A 49 -11.72 8.18 0.68
C ALA A 49 -12.35 9.24 1.61
N LEU A 50 -13.00 10.27 1.05
CA LEU A 50 -13.74 11.27 1.80
C LEU A 50 -14.90 10.65 2.60
N SER A 51 -15.68 9.78 1.97
CA SER A 51 -16.80 9.10 2.64
C SER A 51 -16.33 8.22 3.80
N ALA A 52 -15.27 7.43 3.57
CA ALA A 52 -14.66 6.58 4.59
C ALA A 52 -14.07 7.41 5.74
N ALA A 53 -13.37 8.52 5.44
CA ALA A 53 -12.81 9.42 6.45
C ALA A 53 -13.91 10.03 7.34
N LYS A 54 -15.03 10.45 6.75
CA LYS A 54 -16.20 10.95 7.49
C LYS A 54 -16.79 9.87 8.40
N GLN A 55 -16.95 8.65 7.89
CA GLN A 55 -17.56 7.55 8.64
C GLN A 55 -16.66 7.08 9.80
N SER A 56 -15.35 7.06 9.59
CA SER A 56 -14.34 6.70 10.60
C SER A 56 -13.92 7.88 11.50
N LYS A 57 -14.58 9.05 11.37
CA LYS A 57 -14.33 10.27 12.17
C LYS A 57 -12.88 10.76 12.14
N ARG A 58 -12.23 10.65 10.99
CA ARG A 58 -10.86 11.15 10.82
C ARG A 58 -10.82 12.67 10.69
N SER A 59 -9.85 13.30 11.33
CA SER A 59 -9.59 14.74 11.23
C SER A 59 -8.92 15.17 9.92
N ILE A 60 -8.45 14.20 9.14
CA ILE A 60 -7.83 14.42 7.83
C ILE A 60 -8.59 13.61 6.77
N GLN A 61 -8.65 14.14 5.56
CA GLN A 61 -9.05 13.37 4.37
C GLN A 61 -7.79 12.79 3.74
N PRO A 62 -7.64 11.46 3.69
CA PRO A 62 -6.54 10.84 2.96
C PRO A 62 -6.68 11.11 1.45
N GLU A 63 -5.59 11.55 0.85
CA GLU A 63 -5.52 11.76 -0.60
C GLU A 63 -5.32 10.44 -1.34
N VAL A 64 -6.06 10.25 -2.44
CA VAL A 64 -5.72 9.25 -3.45
C VAL A 64 -5.03 9.97 -4.61
N THR A 65 -3.73 9.72 -4.79
CA THR A 65 -2.91 10.46 -5.78
C THR A 65 -3.28 10.09 -7.22
N GLU A 66 -2.70 10.82 -8.18
CA GLU A 66 -2.65 10.34 -9.56
C GLU A 66 -1.93 8.98 -9.65
N VAL A 67 -2.27 8.21 -10.69
CA VAL A 67 -1.66 6.89 -10.93
C VAL A 67 -0.20 7.07 -11.31
N MET A 68 0.70 6.47 -10.54
CA MET A 68 2.14 6.52 -10.78
C MET A 68 2.65 5.22 -11.44
N THR A 69 3.75 5.31 -12.18
CA THR A 69 4.54 4.11 -12.50
C THR A 69 5.23 3.59 -11.25
N PHE A 70 5.64 2.31 -11.25
CA PHE A 70 6.35 1.73 -10.10
C PHE A 70 7.60 2.52 -9.72
N LYS A 71 8.41 2.94 -10.70
CA LYS A 71 9.58 3.78 -10.48
C LYS A 71 9.26 5.14 -9.86
N GLN A 72 8.22 5.82 -10.36
CA GLN A 72 7.77 7.09 -9.78
C GLN A 72 7.28 6.91 -8.34
N ALA A 73 6.61 5.79 -8.04
CA ALA A 73 6.16 5.48 -6.69
C ALA A 73 7.34 5.25 -5.72
N LEU A 74 8.40 4.58 -6.18
CA LEU A 74 9.64 4.43 -5.40
C LEU A 74 10.33 5.79 -5.17
N GLU A 75 10.45 6.63 -6.19
CA GLU A 75 11.01 7.99 -6.05
C GLU A 75 10.19 8.86 -5.09
N TYR A 76 8.86 8.76 -5.17
CA TYR A 76 7.96 9.45 -4.25
C TYR A 76 8.12 8.96 -2.81
N ALA A 77 8.27 7.65 -2.64
CA ALA A 77 8.42 7.01 -1.33
C ALA A 77 9.84 7.20 -0.73
N GLY A 78 10.85 7.56 -1.52
CA GLY A 78 12.21 7.82 -1.03
C GLY A 78 12.34 8.99 -0.04
N LYS A 79 11.25 9.71 0.23
CA LYS A 79 11.15 10.74 1.28
C LYS A 79 10.60 10.21 2.62
N LEU A 80 10.18 8.95 2.66
CA LEU A 80 9.63 8.30 3.84
C LEU A 80 10.74 7.64 4.65
N ASP A 81 10.50 7.45 5.94
CA ASP A 81 11.49 6.91 6.88
C ASP A 81 11.67 5.39 6.72
N LYS A 82 10.59 4.68 6.39
CA LYS A 82 10.59 3.21 6.23
C LYS A 82 9.77 2.79 5.01
N LEU A 83 10.27 1.82 4.26
CA LEU A 83 9.59 1.23 3.12
C LEU A 83 9.42 -0.28 3.33
N LEU A 84 8.19 -0.77 3.24
CA LEU A 84 7.83 -2.17 3.46
C LEU A 84 7.24 -2.76 2.19
N LEU A 85 7.71 -3.95 1.82
CA LEU A 85 7.17 -4.71 0.69
C LEU A 85 6.85 -6.15 1.12
N PRO A 86 5.57 -6.46 1.37
CA PRO A 86 5.09 -7.82 1.55
C PRO A 86 5.28 -8.67 0.29
N TYR A 87 6.06 -9.74 0.39
CA TYR A 87 6.32 -10.66 -0.73
C TYR A 87 6.02 -12.11 -0.37
N GLU A 88 5.33 -12.85 -1.25
CA GLU A 88 4.87 -14.21 -0.96
C GLU A 88 5.99 -15.23 -0.76
N CYS A 89 7.18 -14.99 -1.31
CA CYS A 89 8.33 -15.89 -1.14
C CYS A 89 9.27 -15.45 0.00
N ALA A 90 8.94 -14.38 0.73
CA ALA A 90 9.69 -14.01 1.91
C ALA A 90 9.38 -14.95 3.07
N GLU A 91 10.41 -15.33 3.82
CA GLU A 91 10.29 -16.18 5.01
C GLU A 91 10.78 -15.43 6.26
N GLY A 92 10.42 -15.96 7.43
CA GLY A 92 10.87 -15.44 8.72
C GLY A 92 10.02 -14.30 9.26
N MET A 93 8.91 -14.64 9.94
CA MET A 93 8.08 -13.67 10.68
C MET A 93 8.85 -12.88 11.73
N GLU A 94 9.98 -13.39 12.21
CA GLU A 94 10.86 -12.65 13.13
C GLU A 94 11.45 -11.40 12.49
N LYS A 95 11.82 -11.44 11.20
CA LYS A 95 12.26 -10.26 10.47
C LYS A 95 11.13 -9.24 10.39
N THR A 96 9.94 -9.66 9.98
CA THR A 96 8.77 -8.78 9.90
C THR A 96 8.47 -8.12 11.25
N ARG A 97 8.50 -8.89 12.35
CA ARG A 97 8.28 -8.35 13.71
C ARG A 97 9.30 -7.29 14.09
N LYS A 98 10.59 -7.59 13.93
CA LYS A 98 11.67 -6.62 14.22
C LYS A 98 11.51 -5.33 13.43
N VAL A 99 11.26 -5.45 12.12
CA VAL A 99 11.07 -4.28 11.25
C VAL A 99 9.88 -3.44 11.70
N ILE A 100 8.78 -4.06 12.16
CA ILE A 100 7.60 -3.34 12.68
C ILE A 100 7.88 -2.71 14.05
N GLU A 101 8.55 -3.42 14.95
CA GLU A 101 8.93 -2.94 16.30
C GLU A 101 9.92 -1.77 16.25
N GLU A 102 10.75 -1.70 15.21
CA GLU A 102 11.71 -0.62 14.98
C GLU A 102 11.06 0.67 14.46
N ILE A 103 9.79 0.65 14.07
CA ILE A 103 9.11 1.84 13.55
C ILE A 103 8.74 2.74 14.73
N GLY A 104 9.35 3.93 14.77
CA GLY A 104 9.12 4.91 15.82
C GLY A 104 7.79 5.65 15.68
N HIS A 105 7.31 6.22 16.78
CA HIS A 105 6.15 7.12 16.74
C HIS A 105 6.44 8.35 15.87
N GLY A 106 5.53 8.64 14.94
CA GLY A 106 5.64 9.77 14.02
C GLY A 106 6.48 9.51 12.77
N GLU A 107 7.11 8.33 12.64
CA GLU A 107 7.78 7.93 11.40
C GLU A 107 6.79 7.66 10.28
N SER A 108 7.20 8.00 9.07
CA SER A 108 6.43 7.82 7.86
C SER A 108 6.77 6.49 7.17
N VAL A 109 5.74 5.69 6.87
CA VAL A 109 5.90 4.32 6.35
C VAL A 109 5.23 4.18 4.99
N GLY A 110 6.01 3.75 3.99
CA GLY A 110 5.51 3.37 2.67
C GLY A 110 5.26 1.87 2.59
N ILE A 111 4.07 1.46 2.15
CA ILE A 111 3.73 0.05 1.97
C ILE A 111 3.47 -0.24 0.48
N PHE A 112 4.26 -1.12 -0.11
CA PHE A 112 4.10 -1.55 -1.50
C PHE A 112 3.36 -2.88 -1.58
N ILE A 113 2.12 -2.85 -2.07
CA ILE A 113 1.30 -4.05 -2.28
C ILE A 113 1.21 -4.36 -3.77
N GLY A 114 1.64 -5.57 -4.14
CA GLY A 114 1.60 -6.05 -5.51
C GLY A 114 0.20 -6.38 -6.03
N PRO A 115 -0.01 -6.43 -7.36
CA PRO A 115 -1.27 -6.83 -7.97
C PRO A 115 -1.49 -8.35 -7.80
N GLU A 116 -2.61 -8.86 -8.31
CA GLU A 116 -2.95 -10.29 -8.22
C GLU A 116 -1.92 -11.21 -8.89
N GLY A 117 -1.13 -10.69 -9.85
CA GLY A 117 -0.03 -11.42 -10.49
C GLY A 117 1.31 -11.36 -9.75
N GLY A 118 1.33 -10.76 -8.56
CA GLY A 118 2.54 -10.52 -7.77
C GLY A 118 3.46 -9.47 -8.40
N PHE A 119 4.65 -9.33 -7.82
CA PHE A 119 5.70 -8.46 -8.34
C PHE A 119 6.47 -9.15 -9.46
N ASP A 120 6.91 -8.37 -10.45
CA ASP A 120 7.95 -8.84 -11.35
C ASP A 120 9.32 -8.86 -10.64
N ARG A 121 10.23 -9.75 -11.04
CA ARG A 121 11.57 -9.81 -10.43
C ARG A 121 12.32 -8.48 -10.52
N SER A 122 12.21 -7.81 -11.67
CA SER A 122 12.81 -6.49 -11.83
C SER A 122 12.22 -5.42 -10.91
N GLU A 123 10.92 -5.49 -10.60
CA GLU A 123 10.27 -4.59 -9.64
C GLU A 123 10.74 -4.88 -8.20
N LEU A 124 10.97 -6.15 -7.85
CA LEU A 124 11.56 -6.51 -6.56
C LEU A 124 12.99 -5.98 -6.43
N ASP A 125 13.81 -6.16 -7.45
CA ASP A 125 15.19 -5.65 -7.46
C ASP A 125 15.22 -4.12 -7.34
N GLU A 126 14.35 -3.42 -8.08
CA GLU A 126 14.17 -1.96 -7.97
C GLU A 126 13.75 -1.54 -6.56
N ALA A 127 12.83 -2.26 -5.93
CA ALA A 127 12.38 -1.97 -4.57
C ALA A 127 13.49 -2.16 -3.53
N VAL A 128 14.25 -3.26 -3.62
CA VAL A 128 15.39 -3.51 -2.73
C VAL A 128 16.44 -2.43 -2.87
N ASN A 129 16.76 -2.02 -4.11
CA ASN A 129 17.71 -0.93 -4.37
C ASN A 129 17.21 0.43 -3.86
N ALA A 130 15.90 0.63 -3.79
CA ALA A 130 15.27 1.81 -3.20
C ALA A 130 15.19 1.76 -1.66
N GLY A 131 15.69 0.70 -1.01
CA GLY A 131 15.68 0.54 0.44
C GLY A 131 14.42 -0.10 1.01
N CYS A 132 13.59 -0.76 0.18
CA CYS A 132 12.44 -1.49 0.67
C CYS A 132 12.86 -2.72 1.49
N GLU A 133 12.33 -2.82 2.70
CA GLU A 133 12.41 -4.02 3.51
C GLU A 133 11.41 -5.05 2.99
N ILE A 134 11.95 -6.15 2.42
CA ILE A 134 11.14 -7.29 2.01
C ILE A 134 10.70 -8.05 3.27
N ILE A 135 9.39 -8.15 3.46
CA ILE A 135 8.76 -8.78 4.62
C ILE A 135 7.77 -9.87 4.22
N THR A 136 7.45 -10.76 5.15
CA THR A 136 6.42 -11.79 5.00
C THR A 136 5.22 -11.48 5.87
N LEU A 137 4.01 -11.85 5.43
CA LEU A 137 2.77 -11.79 6.22
C LEU A 137 2.36 -13.17 6.76
N GLY A 138 3.32 -14.12 6.76
CA GLY A 138 3.16 -15.46 7.29
C GLY A 138 3.01 -16.52 6.19
N LYS A 139 2.67 -17.75 6.60
CA LYS A 139 2.68 -18.94 5.73
C LYS A 139 1.57 -18.98 4.67
N ARG A 140 0.58 -18.09 4.77
CA ARG A 140 -0.59 -18.08 3.87
C ARG A 140 -0.44 -16.97 2.86
N ILE A 141 -0.67 -17.30 1.61
CA ILE A 141 -0.77 -16.30 0.54
C ILE A 141 -2.05 -15.50 0.76
N LEU A 142 -1.90 -14.22 1.07
CA LEU A 142 -3.02 -13.29 1.19
C LEU A 142 -3.35 -12.72 -0.19
N ARG A 143 -4.63 -12.41 -0.41
CA ARG A 143 -5.03 -11.66 -1.60
C ARG A 143 -4.50 -10.23 -1.51
N THR A 144 -4.28 -9.58 -2.65
CA THR A 144 -3.86 -8.17 -2.75
C THR A 144 -4.65 -7.26 -1.81
N GLU A 145 -5.99 -7.36 -1.82
CA GLU A 145 -6.83 -6.55 -0.95
C GLU A 145 -6.62 -6.81 0.55
N THR A 146 -6.35 -8.06 0.92
CA THR A 146 -6.17 -8.48 2.31
C THR A 146 -4.78 -8.16 2.84
N ALA A 147 -3.74 -8.26 2.01
CA ALA A 147 -2.35 -8.01 2.42
C ALA A 147 -2.16 -6.58 2.94
N GLY A 148 -2.67 -5.59 2.20
CA GLY A 148 -2.60 -4.18 2.61
C GLY A 148 -3.38 -3.90 3.90
N MET A 149 -4.61 -4.44 4.01
CA MET A 149 -5.42 -4.28 5.22
C MET A 149 -4.74 -4.91 6.43
N MET A 150 -4.20 -6.12 6.29
CA MET A 150 -3.53 -6.81 7.39
C MET A 150 -2.34 -6.01 7.91
N LEU A 151 -1.48 -5.51 7.02
CA LEU A 151 -0.31 -4.75 7.45
C LEU A 151 -0.69 -3.42 8.10
N LEU A 152 -1.69 -2.71 7.56
CA LEU A 152 -2.22 -1.51 8.21
C LEU A 152 -2.79 -1.81 9.59
N SER A 153 -3.56 -2.89 9.75
CA SER A 153 -4.09 -3.30 11.06
C SER A 153 -2.99 -3.64 12.05
N VAL A 154 -1.92 -4.31 11.61
CA VAL A 154 -0.78 -4.62 12.48
C VAL A 154 -0.03 -3.35 12.89
N LEU A 155 0.24 -2.43 11.95
CA LEU A 155 0.89 -1.17 12.28
C LEU A 155 0.05 -0.33 13.24
N MET A 156 -1.24 -0.19 12.95
CA MET A 156 -2.21 0.48 13.83
C MET A 156 -2.19 -0.14 15.23
N TYR A 157 -2.29 -1.46 15.35
CA TYR A 157 -2.26 -2.16 16.65
C TYR A 157 -0.95 -1.97 17.42
N ASN A 158 0.20 -1.88 16.74
CA ASN A 158 1.49 -1.67 17.42
C ASN A 158 1.75 -0.20 17.76
N MET A 159 1.13 0.74 17.05
CA MET A 159 1.35 2.18 17.22
C MET A 159 0.28 2.85 18.10
N GLU A 160 -0.91 2.27 18.20
CA GLU A 160 -1.96 2.72 19.11
C GLU A 160 -1.70 2.20 20.53
N GLU A 161 -2.01 3.03 21.52
CA GLU A 161 -1.99 2.68 22.95
C GLU A 161 -3.19 1.82 23.36
#